data_AF-A0A6L7A7R6-F1
#
_entry.id   AF-A0A6L7A7R6-F1
#
_cell.length_a   1.000
_cell.length_b   1.000
_cell.length_c   1.000
_cell.angle_alpha   90.00
_cell.angle_beta   90.00
_cell.angle_gamma   90.00
#
_symmetry.space_group_name_H-M   'P 1'
#
loop_
_entity.id
_entity.type
_entity.pdbx_description
1 polymer ?
#
loop_
_entity_poly.entity_id
_entity_poly.type
_entity_poly.pdbx_seq_one_letter_code
_entity_poly.pdbx_strand_id
1 'polypeptide(L)'
;GEYTLTVRAINSYGQQGEPATTTFRINAPAKPATIELTPGYFQITAVPRLAVYDPTLQFEFWFSEAKIADTAQVETAARYLGTGSQWSVSGSRIKPGTDFWFYVRSVNLVGKSAFVEAGGQASNDGEGYLEFFREKIGKLHLAQGLWELIDNSQLADEMAEMKTSITETRNEITQTVSKTLESQSATIQQIQRVQTDTNDDLAALYMLKVQKTKDGIPYVAGIGAGIEDVDGQPLSNILLQADRIAMINPQDGNTTPLFVAQGNQLF
;
A
#
# COMPACT_ATOMS: atom_id res chain seq x y z
N GLY A 1 -4.41 25.56 -74.57
CA GLY A 1 -4.41 25.57 -76.04
C GLY A 1 -3.14 24.97 -76.60
N GLU A 2 -3.16 24.63 -77.89
CA GLU A 2 -1.93 24.44 -78.68
C GLU A 2 -1.44 25.80 -79.17
N TYR A 3 -0.13 26.01 -79.09
CA TYR A 3 0.53 27.24 -79.47
C TYR A 3 1.62 26.91 -80.47
N THR A 4 1.78 27.80 -81.46
CA THR A 4 2.86 27.73 -82.44
C THR A 4 3.75 28.95 -82.25
N LEU A 5 5.02 28.73 -81.95
CA LEU A 5 6.04 29.77 -81.92
C LEU A 5 6.79 29.74 -83.24
N THR A 6 6.70 30.82 -84.00
CA THR A 6 7.48 31.03 -85.22
C THR A 6 8.45 32.18 -85.00
N VAL A 7 9.74 31.92 -85.16
CA VAL A 7 10.83 32.89 -85.00
C VAL A 7 11.51 33.11 -86.34
N ARG A 8 11.80 34.37 -86.68
CA ARG A 8 12.50 34.73 -87.92
C ARG A 8 13.53 35.82 -87.66
N ALA A 9 14.73 35.64 -88.21
CA ALA A 9 15.78 36.67 -88.16
C ALA A 9 15.53 37.75 -89.22
N ILE A 10 15.73 39.01 -88.84
CA ILE A 10 15.66 40.17 -89.74
C ILE A 10 16.99 40.93 -89.63
N ASN A 11 17.67 41.15 -90.76
CA ASN A 11 18.91 41.93 -90.76
C ASN A 11 18.65 43.45 -90.78
N SER A 12 19.70 44.25 -90.66
CA SER A 12 19.62 45.72 -90.65
C SER A 12 19.04 46.34 -91.93
N TYR A 13 18.94 45.57 -93.01
CA TYR A 13 18.36 45.98 -94.29
C TYR A 13 16.91 45.51 -94.46
N GLY A 14 16.30 44.92 -93.41
CA GLY A 14 14.92 44.43 -93.43
C GLY A 14 14.73 43.09 -94.15
N GLN A 15 15.82 42.43 -94.58
CA GLN A 15 15.73 41.12 -95.22
C GLN A 15 15.47 40.05 -94.17
N GLN A 16 14.56 39.15 -94.53
CA GLN A 16 13.99 38.14 -93.66
C GLN A 16 14.58 36.77 -94.00
N GLY A 17 15.13 36.08 -92.99
CA GLY A 17 15.60 34.70 -93.14
C GLY A 17 14.46 33.67 -93.15
N GLU A 18 14.79 32.40 -93.33
CA GLU A 18 13.81 31.31 -93.19
C GLU A 18 13.26 31.24 -91.75
N PRO A 19 11.95 31.03 -91.56
CA PRO A 19 11.36 30.94 -90.22
C PRO A 19 11.66 29.58 -89.56
N ALA A 20 12.01 29.60 -88.28
CA ALA A 20 12.00 28.42 -87.43
C ALA A 20 10.66 28.32 -86.70
N THR A 21 10.01 27.17 -86.74
CA THR A 21 8.70 26.95 -86.10
C THR A 21 8.76 25.79 -85.13
N THR A 22 8.16 25.96 -83.96
CA THR A 22 7.92 24.88 -82.99
C THR A 22 6.51 24.98 -82.40
N THR A 23 5.95 23.85 -81.98
CA THR A 23 4.63 23.78 -81.34
C THR A 23 4.76 23.35 -79.90
N PHE A 24 3.92 23.91 -79.02
CA PHE A 24 3.88 23.57 -77.60
C PHE A 24 2.47 23.70 -77.04
N ARG A 25 2.20 23.04 -75.91
CA ARG A 25 0.86 23.01 -75.28
C ARG A 25 0.90 23.75 -73.95
N ILE A 26 -0.10 24.59 -73.72
CA ILE A 26 -0.35 25.27 -72.45
C ILE A 26 -1.76 24.87 -72.02
N ASN A 27 -1.87 23.82 -71.21
CA ASN A 27 -3.15 23.31 -70.70
C ASN A 27 -3.09 23.16 -69.18
N ALA A 28 -4.26 23.28 -68.54
CA ALA A 28 -4.42 22.78 -67.18
C ALA A 28 -4.04 21.28 -67.15
N PRO A 29 -3.43 20.82 -66.05
CA PRO A 29 -2.96 19.45 -65.97
C PRO A 29 -4.15 18.47 -65.92
N ALA A 30 -3.88 17.21 -66.25
CA ALA A 30 -4.84 16.14 -65.98
C ALA A 30 -5.00 15.96 -64.47
N LYS A 31 -6.23 15.70 -64.00
CA LYS A 31 -6.47 15.33 -62.60
C LYS A 31 -5.81 13.98 -62.28
N PRO A 32 -5.53 13.68 -60.99
CA PRO A 32 -5.09 12.34 -60.61
C PRO A 32 -6.05 11.26 -61.15
N ALA A 33 -5.54 10.07 -61.44
CA ALA A 33 -6.39 8.94 -61.80
C ALA A 33 -7.11 8.39 -60.56
N THR A 34 -6.36 8.22 -59.48
CA THR A 34 -6.84 7.72 -58.18
C THR A 34 -6.01 8.34 -57.05
N ILE A 35 -6.48 8.17 -55.82
CA ILE A 35 -5.71 8.43 -54.61
C ILE A 35 -5.62 7.10 -53.88
N GLU A 36 -4.40 6.61 -53.66
CA GLU A 36 -4.14 5.47 -52.78
C GLU A 36 -4.10 5.97 -51.34
N LEU A 37 -4.87 5.31 -50.46
CA LEU A 37 -4.87 5.60 -49.04
C LEU A 37 -4.19 4.44 -48.29
N THR A 38 -3.20 4.78 -47.48
CA THR A 38 -2.52 3.84 -46.59
C THR A 38 -2.96 4.11 -45.15
N PRO A 39 -3.74 3.20 -44.52
CA PRO A 39 -4.14 3.31 -43.12
C PRO A 39 -2.96 3.10 -42.17
N GLY A 40 -2.87 3.91 -41.12
CA GLY A 40 -1.95 3.74 -40.00
C GLY A 40 -2.65 3.95 -38.65
N TYR A 41 -1.92 3.76 -37.54
CA TYR A 41 -2.48 3.99 -36.21
C TYR A 41 -2.65 5.49 -35.95
N PHE A 42 -3.91 5.93 -35.84
CA PHE A 42 -4.26 7.34 -35.73
C PHE A 42 -3.75 8.20 -36.89
N GLN A 43 -3.60 7.61 -38.07
CA GLN A 43 -3.04 8.25 -39.24
C GLN A 43 -3.62 7.67 -40.54
N ILE A 44 -3.74 8.50 -41.57
CA ILE A 44 -3.98 8.07 -42.95
C ILE A 44 -3.02 8.84 -43.86
N THR A 45 -2.36 8.14 -44.78
CA THR A 45 -1.50 8.74 -45.80
C THR A 45 -2.17 8.64 -47.16
N ALA A 46 -2.23 9.75 -47.89
CA ALA A 46 -2.80 9.84 -49.23
C ALA A 46 -1.70 10.05 -50.28
N VAL A 47 -1.72 9.20 -51.32
CA VAL A 47 -0.77 9.24 -52.44
C VAL A 47 -1.54 9.28 -53.76
N PRO A 48 -1.55 10.41 -54.49
CA PRO A 48 -2.17 10.48 -55.81
C PRO A 48 -1.39 9.64 -56.84
N ARG A 49 -2.13 8.95 -57.71
CA ARG A 49 -1.57 8.22 -58.86
C ARG A 49 -2.02 8.86 -60.15
N LEU A 50 -1.10 9.03 -61.10
CA LEU A 50 -1.40 9.54 -62.43
C LEU A 50 -1.69 8.38 -63.40
N ALA A 51 -2.59 8.59 -64.36
CA ALA A 51 -2.80 7.66 -65.46
C ALA A 51 -1.60 7.62 -66.42
N VAL A 52 -0.93 8.77 -66.58
CA VAL A 52 0.27 8.94 -67.38
C VAL A 52 1.26 9.73 -66.53
N TYR A 53 2.49 9.22 -66.41
CA TYR A 53 3.53 9.89 -65.66
C TYR A 53 3.85 11.27 -66.25
N ASP A 54 3.82 12.30 -65.41
CA ASP A 54 4.25 13.65 -65.75
C ASP A 54 5.06 14.23 -64.57
N PRO A 55 6.38 14.40 -64.72
CA PRO A 55 7.27 14.85 -63.65
C PRO A 55 7.11 16.35 -63.33
N THR A 56 6.40 17.11 -64.17
CA THR A 56 6.22 18.56 -63.98
C THR A 56 5.02 18.89 -63.09
N LEU A 57 4.20 17.88 -62.78
CA LEU A 57 3.02 18.04 -61.94
C LEU A 57 3.37 18.10 -60.47
N GLN A 58 2.68 18.98 -59.77
CA GLN A 58 2.58 19.00 -58.32
C GLN A 58 1.14 18.65 -57.93
N PHE A 59 0.93 18.26 -56.69
CA PHE A 59 -0.41 18.00 -56.17
C PHE A 59 -0.70 18.89 -54.97
N GLU A 60 -1.90 19.46 -54.93
CA GLU A 60 -2.44 20.17 -53.78
C GLU A 60 -3.43 19.24 -53.05
N PHE A 61 -3.39 19.24 -51.71
CA PHE A 61 -4.15 18.30 -50.87
C PHE A 61 -5.09 19.02 -49.90
N TRP A 62 -6.28 18.46 -49.73
CA TRP A 62 -7.28 18.87 -48.76
C TRP A 62 -7.80 17.66 -47.98
N PHE A 63 -8.26 17.93 -46.77
CA PHE A 63 -8.80 16.94 -45.85
C PHE A 63 -10.11 17.41 -45.23
N SER A 64 -11.07 16.50 -45.12
CA SER A 64 -12.34 16.71 -44.42
C SER A 64 -12.70 15.49 -43.57
N GLU A 65 -13.31 15.76 -42.41
CA GLU A 65 -13.87 14.71 -41.54
C GLU A 65 -15.22 14.19 -42.05
N ALA A 66 -15.83 14.86 -43.02
CA ALA A 66 -17.07 14.45 -43.67
C ALA A 66 -16.99 14.58 -45.18
N LYS A 67 -17.74 13.74 -45.90
CA LYS A 67 -17.81 13.83 -47.36
C LYS A 67 -18.45 15.16 -47.77
N ILE A 68 -17.78 15.88 -48.66
CA ILE A 68 -18.31 17.06 -49.32
C ILE A 68 -19.11 16.60 -50.54
N ALA A 69 -20.38 17.03 -50.63
CA ALA A 69 -21.27 16.63 -51.72
C ALA A 69 -20.89 17.25 -53.07
N ASP A 70 -20.42 18.50 -53.07
CA ASP A 70 -19.98 19.22 -54.26
C ASP A 70 -18.48 19.54 -54.19
N THR A 71 -17.70 18.94 -55.09
CA THR A 71 -16.25 19.15 -55.15
C THR A 71 -15.83 20.60 -55.39
N ALA A 72 -16.72 21.46 -55.90
CA ALA A 72 -16.45 22.89 -56.03
C ALA A 72 -16.32 23.59 -54.66
N GLN A 73 -16.89 23.03 -53.60
CA GLN A 73 -16.83 23.55 -52.23
C GLN A 73 -15.60 23.06 -51.46
N VAL A 74 -14.72 22.25 -52.06
CA VAL A 74 -13.55 21.69 -51.35
C VAL A 74 -12.64 22.79 -50.80
N GLU A 75 -12.42 23.87 -51.55
CA GLU A 75 -11.53 24.95 -51.12
C GLU A 75 -12.04 25.74 -49.90
N THR A 76 -13.36 25.71 -49.65
CA THR A 76 -14.00 26.43 -48.54
C THR A 76 -14.37 25.51 -47.37
N ALA A 77 -14.76 24.26 -47.65
CA ALA A 77 -15.27 23.32 -46.67
C ALA A 77 -14.24 22.30 -46.17
N ALA A 78 -13.16 22.04 -46.93
CA ALA A 78 -12.08 21.17 -46.51
C ALA A 78 -10.86 21.96 -46.01
N ARG A 79 -10.10 21.37 -45.10
CA ARG A 79 -8.84 21.93 -44.63
C ARG A 79 -7.75 21.69 -45.66
N TYR A 80 -7.13 22.76 -46.15
CA TYR A 80 -5.93 22.66 -46.97
C TYR A 80 -4.75 22.09 -46.17
N LEU A 81 -4.09 21.07 -46.71
CA LEU A 81 -2.92 20.43 -46.11
C LEU A 81 -1.61 21.00 -46.66
N GLY A 82 -1.56 21.27 -47.96
CA GLY A 82 -0.38 21.78 -48.65
C GLY A 82 -0.16 21.15 -50.02
N THR A 83 1.02 21.39 -50.59
CA THR A 83 1.49 20.77 -51.83
C THR A 83 2.49 19.65 -51.57
N GLY A 84 2.54 18.63 -52.42
CA GLY A 84 3.54 17.56 -52.31
C GLY A 84 3.27 16.37 -53.22
N SER A 85 4.03 15.29 -53.05
CA SER A 85 3.78 14.00 -53.71
C SER A 85 2.88 13.07 -52.88
N GLN A 86 2.77 13.33 -51.58
CA GLN A 86 1.89 12.65 -50.63
C GLN A 86 1.64 13.54 -49.42
N TRP A 87 0.57 13.25 -48.67
CA TRP A 87 0.30 13.88 -47.38
C TRP A 87 -0.20 12.87 -46.36
N SER A 88 0.16 13.09 -45.10
CA SER A 88 -0.32 12.29 -43.97
C SER A 88 -1.11 13.16 -43.02
N VAL A 89 -2.30 12.70 -42.64
CA VAL A 89 -3.09 13.31 -41.57
C VAL A 89 -3.07 12.36 -40.39
N SER A 90 -2.58 12.85 -39.26
CA SER A 90 -2.52 12.11 -38.00
C SER A 90 -3.11 12.91 -36.85
N GLY A 91 -3.52 12.20 -35.80
CA GLY A 91 -3.98 12.80 -34.56
C GLY A 91 -5.11 12.03 -33.89
N SER A 92 -5.46 12.43 -32.67
CA SER A 92 -6.47 11.76 -31.83
C SER A 92 -7.88 11.71 -32.43
N ARG A 93 -8.17 12.58 -33.42
CA ARG A 93 -9.44 12.58 -34.17
C ARG A 93 -9.49 11.53 -35.28
N ILE A 94 -8.34 11.07 -35.78
CA ILE A 94 -8.24 10.07 -36.84
C ILE A 94 -8.40 8.69 -36.22
N LYS A 95 -9.63 8.31 -35.89
CA LYS A 95 -9.92 7.08 -35.14
C LYS A 95 -10.25 5.91 -36.05
N PRO A 96 -9.99 4.65 -35.60
CA PRO A 96 -10.48 3.46 -36.29
C PRO A 96 -12.00 3.52 -36.48
N GLY A 97 -12.50 2.99 -37.61
CA GLY A 97 -13.93 2.92 -37.90
C GLY A 97 -14.62 4.24 -38.27
N THR A 98 -13.86 5.33 -38.41
CA THR A 98 -14.38 6.63 -38.88
C THR A 98 -13.89 6.91 -40.29
N ASP A 99 -14.80 7.28 -41.20
CA ASP A 99 -14.47 7.67 -42.56
C ASP A 99 -13.93 9.09 -42.62
N PHE A 100 -12.80 9.27 -43.31
CA PHE A 100 -12.21 10.56 -43.60
C PHE A 100 -12.01 10.72 -45.11
N TRP A 101 -12.03 11.97 -45.58
CA TRP A 101 -12.04 12.27 -46.99
C TRP A 101 -10.84 13.14 -47.38
N PHE A 102 -10.12 12.67 -48.41
CA PHE A 102 -9.04 13.39 -49.06
C PHE A 102 -9.50 13.90 -50.41
N TYR A 103 -9.16 15.15 -50.71
CA TYR A 103 -9.39 15.76 -52.01
C TYR A 103 -8.06 16.25 -52.57
N VAL A 104 -7.72 15.79 -53.78
CA VAL A 104 -6.43 16.09 -54.40
C VAL A 104 -6.66 16.58 -55.82
N ARG A 105 -5.88 17.58 -56.23
CA ARG A 105 -5.82 18.00 -57.64
C ARG A 105 -4.38 18.21 -58.07
N SER A 106 -4.11 17.93 -59.34
CA SER A 106 -2.85 18.25 -59.99
C SER A 106 -2.78 19.75 -60.30
N VAL A 107 -1.59 20.32 -60.19
CA VAL A 107 -1.26 21.71 -60.54
C VAL A 107 0.03 21.76 -61.34
N ASN A 108 0.11 22.69 -62.29
CA ASN A 108 1.33 23.04 -63.03
C ASN A 108 1.44 24.57 -63.12
N LEU A 109 2.44 25.08 -63.84
CA LEU A 109 2.66 26.53 -64.02
C LEU A 109 1.49 27.26 -64.72
N VAL A 110 0.60 26.51 -65.37
CA VAL A 110 -0.44 27.02 -66.27
C VAL A 110 -1.81 26.98 -65.62
N GLY A 111 -2.06 26.05 -64.69
CA GLY A 111 -3.36 25.93 -64.04
C GLY A 111 -3.52 24.71 -63.14
N LYS A 112 -4.78 24.47 -62.80
CA LYS A 112 -5.23 23.49 -61.81
C LYS A 112 -6.23 22.55 -62.46
N SER A 113 -6.11 21.27 -62.16
CA SER A 113 -7.08 20.25 -62.58
C SER A 113 -8.33 20.26 -61.69
N ALA A 114 -9.36 19.50 -62.09
CA ALA A 114 -10.47 19.17 -61.21
C ALA A 114 -10.03 18.29 -60.02
N PHE A 115 -10.80 18.31 -58.94
CA PHE A 115 -10.56 17.45 -57.79
C PHE A 115 -10.83 15.97 -58.08
N VAL A 116 -10.09 15.14 -57.36
CA VAL A 116 -10.33 13.72 -57.15
C VAL A 116 -10.52 13.52 -55.66
N GLU A 117 -11.48 12.68 -55.29
CA GLU A 117 -11.77 12.36 -53.90
C GLU A 117 -11.43 10.90 -53.58
N ALA A 118 -11.05 10.64 -52.33
CA ALA A 118 -10.99 9.29 -51.79
C ALA A 118 -11.39 9.31 -50.31
N GLY A 119 -12.28 8.39 -49.95
CA GLY A 119 -12.65 8.10 -48.57
C GLY A 119 -11.83 6.95 -48.02
N GLY A 120 -11.36 7.06 -46.78
CA GLY A 120 -10.65 5.97 -46.11
C GLY A 120 -10.64 6.14 -44.60
N GLN A 121 -10.23 5.07 -43.92
CA GLN A 121 -10.20 5.00 -42.47
C GLN A 121 -8.77 4.82 -41.97
N ALA A 122 -8.55 5.15 -40.69
CA ALA A 122 -7.34 4.72 -40.00
C ALA A 122 -7.28 3.19 -39.95
N SER A 123 -6.12 2.63 -39.57
CA SER A 123 -6.03 1.19 -39.30
C SER A 123 -7.16 0.78 -38.34
N ASN A 124 -7.76 -0.39 -38.55
CA ASN A 124 -8.72 -0.99 -37.61
C ASN A 124 -8.16 -2.27 -36.97
N ASP A 125 -6.84 -2.42 -37.00
CA ASP A 125 -6.13 -3.52 -36.36
C ASP A 125 -6.12 -3.33 -34.84
N GLY A 126 -7.08 -3.96 -34.18
CA GLY A 126 -7.23 -3.89 -32.72
C GLY A 126 -6.02 -4.47 -31.96
N GLU A 127 -5.40 -5.53 -32.46
CA GLU A 127 -4.21 -6.13 -31.82
C GLU A 127 -3.03 -5.18 -31.89
N GLY A 128 -2.80 -4.58 -33.06
CA GLY A 128 -1.79 -3.54 -33.27
C GLY A 128 -2.00 -2.31 -32.38
N TYR A 129 -3.25 -1.88 -32.15
CA TYR A 129 -3.54 -0.81 -31.19
C TYR A 129 -3.21 -1.19 -29.75
N LEU A 130 -3.53 -2.41 -29.33
CA LEU A 130 -3.19 -2.89 -27.99
C LEU A 130 -1.68 -2.93 -27.78
N GLU A 131 -0.93 -3.36 -28.80
CA GLU A 131 0.53 -3.32 -28.78
C GLU A 131 1.06 -1.88 -28.70
N PHE A 132 0.53 -0.97 -29.52
CA PHE A 132 0.88 0.46 -29.49
C PHE A 132 0.66 1.10 -28.10
N PHE A 133 -0.39 0.68 -27.38
CA PHE A 133 -0.71 1.19 -26.05
C PHE A 133 -0.07 0.40 -24.90
N ARG A 134 0.55 -0.76 -25.16
CA ARG A 134 1.07 -1.69 -24.15
C ARG A 134 1.93 -1.00 -23.10
N GLU A 135 2.91 -0.20 -23.50
CA GLU A 135 3.81 0.49 -22.56
C GLU A 135 3.10 1.59 -21.75
N LYS A 136 2.13 2.29 -22.35
CA LYS A 136 1.37 3.36 -21.67
C LYS A 136 0.42 2.77 -20.62
N ILE A 137 -0.28 1.70 -20.99
CA ILE A 137 -1.13 0.93 -20.08
C ILE A 137 -0.27 0.33 -18.96
N GLY A 138 0.84 -0.32 -19.32
CA GLY A 138 1.77 -0.91 -18.37
C GLY A 138 2.27 0.09 -17.34
N LYS A 139 2.77 1.26 -17.76
CA LYS A 139 3.26 2.30 -16.83
C LYS A 139 2.17 2.85 -15.92
N LEU A 140 0.97 3.10 -16.42
CA LEU A 140 -0.13 3.63 -15.61
C LEU A 140 -0.64 2.59 -14.61
N HIS A 141 -0.85 1.35 -15.05
CA HIS A 141 -1.39 0.29 -14.19
C HIS A 141 -0.34 -0.25 -13.21
N LEU A 142 0.92 -0.39 -13.63
CA LEU A 142 2.02 -0.75 -12.71
C LEU A 142 2.27 0.38 -11.71
N ALA A 143 2.28 1.66 -12.13
CA ALA A 143 2.44 2.75 -11.18
C ALA A 143 1.27 2.81 -10.19
N GLN A 144 0.04 2.62 -10.65
CA GLN A 144 -1.14 2.61 -9.77
C GLN A 144 -1.12 1.43 -8.80
N GLY A 145 -0.91 0.19 -9.29
CA GLY A 145 -0.82 -0.99 -8.43
C GLY A 145 0.40 -0.94 -7.49
N LEU A 146 1.51 -0.35 -7.92
CA LEU A 146 2.70 -0.16 -7.08
C LEU A 146 2.47 0.93 -6.01
N TRP A 147 1.79 2.03 -6.33
CA TRP A 147 1.41 3.04 -5.34
C TRP A 147 0.49 2.48 -4.26
N GLU A 148 -0.51 1.69 -4.64
CA GLU A 148 -1.41 1.00 -3.70
C GLU A 148 -0.67 -0.01 -2.79
N LEU A 149 0.38 -0.68 -3.30
CA LEU A 149 1.20 -1.61 -2.52
C LEU A 149 2.27 -0.93 -1.65
N ILE A 150 2.77 0.24 -2.06
CA ILE A 150 3.81 0.99 -1.33
C ILE A 150 3.20 1.85 -0.21
N ASP A 151 1.93 2.24 -0.31
CA ASP A 151 1.22 3.02 0.71
C ASP A 151 0.94 2.19 1.98
N ASN A 152 2.01 1.90 2.74
CA ASN A 152 2.01 1.25 4.05
C ASN A 152 1.90 2.28 5.19
N SER A 153 1.35 3.47 4.92
CA SER A 153 1.15 4.51 5.93
C SER A 153 0.31 3.99 7.11
N GLN A 154 -0.73 3.20 6.83
CA GLN A 154 -1.54 2.54 7.86
C GLN A 154 -0.73 1.57 8.73
N LEU A 155 0.16 0.77 8.14
CA LEU A 155 1.00 -0.16 8.90
C LEU A 155 1.99 0.59 9.81
N ALA A 156 2.51 1.73 9.36
CA ALA A 156 3.40 2.56 10.18
C ALA A 156 2.69 3.13 11.41
N ASP A 157 1.44 3.59 11.26
CA ASP A 157 0.62 4.10 12.36
C ASP A 157 0.24 2.98 13.33
N GLU A 158 -0.21 1.81 12.83
CA GLU A 158 -0.51 0.63 13.64
C GLU A 158 0.71 0.14 14.43
N MET A 159 1.91 0.18 13.83
CA MET A 159 3.15 -0.17 14.52
C MET A 159 3.53 0.86 15.60
N ALA A 160 3.25 2.14 15.38
CA ALA A 160 3.49 3.20 16.38
C ALA A 160 2.54 3.06 17.58
N GLU A 161 1.26 2.77 17.32
CA GLU A 161 0.28 2.47 18.36
C GLU A 161 0.64 1.19 19.13
N MET A 162 1.00 0.12 18.42
CA MET A 162 1.42 -1.14 19.04
C MET A 162 2.67 -0.96 19.92
N LYS A 163 3.65 -0.19 19.46
CA LYS A 163 4.85 0.13 20.25
C LYS A 163 4.50 0.89 21.55
N THR A 164 3.53 1.79 21.48
CA THR A 164 3.02 2.53 22.63
C THR A 164 2.33 1.58 23.61
N SER A 165 1.39 0.76 23.12
CA SER A 165 0.68 -0.24 23.93
C SER A 165 1.61 -1.26 24.59
N ILE A 166 2.64 -1.75 23.87
CA ILE A 166 3.66 -2.65 24.43
C ILE A 166 4.45 -1.95 25.54
N THR A 167 4.78 -0.67 25.38
CA THR A 167 5.52 0.10 26.38
C THR A 167 4.69 0.32 27.64
N GLU A 168 3.42 0.68 27.49
CA GLU A 168 2.48 0.82 28.60
C GLU A 168 2.28 -0.50 29.33
N THR A 169 1.98 -1.58 28.60
CA THR A 169 1.81 -2.93 29.16
C THR A 169 3.07 -3.38 29.91
N ARG A 170 4.27 -3.10 29.36
CA ARG A 170 5.54 -3.42 30.03
C ARG A 170 5.69 -2.67 31.35
N ASN A 171 5.32 -1.39 31.37
CA ASN A 171 5.40 -0.57 32.58
C ASN A 171 4.41 -1.06 33.64
N GLU A 172 3.19 -1.40 33.24
CA GLU A 172 2.17 -1.98 34.12
C GLU A 172 2.61 -3.32 34.70
N ILE A 173 3.17 -4.23 33.87
CA ILE A 173 3.73 -5.51 34.33
C ILE A 173 4.85 -5.26 35.33
N THR A 174 5.79 -4.37 35.00
CA THR A 174 6.93 -4.07 35.87
C THR A 174 6.46 -3.53 37.22
N GLN A 175 5.52 -2.59 37.21
CA GLN A 175 4.98 -2.02 38.44
C GLN A 175 4.21 -3.04 39.28
N THR A 176 3.39 -3.87 38.64
CA THR A 176 2.58 -4.90 39.32
C THR A 176 3.46 -5.99 39.92
N VAL A 177 4.47 -6.45 39.18
CA VAL A 177 5.43 -7.44 39.64
C VAL A 177 6.24 -6.88 40.81
N SER A 178 6.77 -5.65 40.71
CA SER A 178 7.52 -5.02 41.81
C SER A 178 6.68 -4.89 43.09
N LYS A 179 5.44 -4.37 42.99
CA LYS A 179 4.54 -4.25 44.15
C LYS A 179 4.24 -5.61 44.78
N THR A 180 4.00 -6.64 43.95
CA THR A 180 3.72 -8.00 44.43
C THR A 180 4.93 -8.60 45.14
N LEU A 181 6.13 -8.44 44.57
CA LEU A 181 7.38 -8.91 45.17
C LEU A 181 7.70 -8.18 46.48
N GLU A 182 7.50 -6.87 46.55
CA GLU A 182 7.66 -6.09 47.79
C GLU A 182 6.70 -6.57 48.87
N SER A 183 5.42 -6.75 48.54
CA SER A 183 4.41 -7.25 49.48
C SER A 183 4.70 -8.67 49.96
N GLN A 184 5.12 -9.56 49.06
CA GLN A 184 5.48 -10.94 49.41
C GLN A 184 6.74 -10.97 50.27
N SER A 185 7.75 -10.16 49.95
CA SER A 185 8.98 -10.03 50.74
C SER A 185 8.68 -9.56 52.17
N ALA A 186 7.84 -8.53 52.33
CA ALA A 186 7.41 -8.06 53.64
C ALA A 186 6.67 -9.14 54.45
N THR A 187 5.81 -9.92 53.80
CA THR A 187 5.08 -11.03 54.44
C THR A 187 6.02 -12.15 54.88
N ILE A 188 6.98 -12.52 54.03
CA ILE A 188 7.99 -13.54 54.34
C ILE A 188 8.87 -13.09 55.51
N GLN A 189 9.31 -11.83 55.54
CA GLN A 189 10.09 -11.29 56.66
C GLN A 189 9.32 -11.33 57.99
N GLN A 190 8.02 -11.05 57.96
CA GLN A 190 7.17 -11.17 59.15
C GLN A 190 7.05 -12.62 59.63
N ILE A 191 6.83 -13.57 58.71
CA ILE A 191 6.75 -15.00 59.05
C ILE A 191 8.09 -15.49 59.63
N GLN A 192 9.21 -15.09 59.03
CA GLN A 192 10.55 -15.44 59.51
C GLN A 192 10.78 -14.93 60.93
N ARG A 193 10.43 -13.68 61.23
CA ARG A 193 10.52 -13.15 62.60
C ARG A 193 9.68 -13.97 63.57
N VAL A 194 8.40 -14.21 63.26
CA VAL A 194 7.51 -14.98 64.14
C VAL A 194 8.03 -16.40 64.37
N GLN A 195 8.58 -17.06 63.35
CA GLN A 195 9.16 -18.40 63.51
C GLN A 195 10.45 -18.39 64.31
N THR A 196 11.35 -17.43 64.08
CA THR A 196 12.58 -17.27 64.86
C THR A 196 12.24 -16.99 66.32
N ASP A 197 11.42 -15.98 66.59
CA ASP A 197 11.00 -15.64 67.95
C ASP A 197 10.32 -16.84 68.64
N THR A 198 9.44 -17.58 67.96
CA THR A 198 8.78 -18.76 68.57
C THR A 198 9.73 -19.92 68.84
N ASN A 199 10.68 -20.20 67.93
CA ASN A 199 11.64 -21.31 68.10
C ASN A 199 12.75 -20.97 69.09
N ASP A 200 13.20 -19.71 69.12
CA ASP A 200 14.30 -19.24 69.94
C ASP A 200 13.86 -18.79 71.34
N ASP A 201 12.55 -18.60 71.59
CA ASP A 201 12.07 -18.17 72.90
C ASP A 201 11.16 -19.19 73.60
N LEU A 202 10.65 -20.25 72.93
CA LEU A 202 9.64 -21.13 73.53
C LEU A 202 9.89 -22.63 73.31
N ALA A 203 9.87 -23.40 74.40
CA ALA A 203 9.88 -24.87 74.41
C ALA A 203 8.59 -25.42 75.07
N ALA A 204 8.03 -26.50 74.53
CA ALA A 204 6.84 -27.16 75.10
C ALA A 204 7.24 -28.33 76.03
N LEU A 205 6.65 -28.41 77.22
CA LEU A 205 6.86 -29.53 78.16
C LEU A 205 5.58 -30.29 78.46
N TYR A 206 5.76 -31.59 78.56
CA TYR A 206 4.76 -32.55 78.99
C TYR A 206 5.34 -33.38 80.14
N MET A 207 4.69 -33.35 81.30
CA MET A 207 5.11 -34.11 82.48
C MET A 207 4.00 -35.05 82.94
N LEU A 208 4.34 -36.33 83.15
CA LEU A 208 3.44 -37.33 83.74
C LEU A 208 3.96 -37.74 85.11
N LYS A 209 3.17 -37.53 86.17
CA LYS A 209 3.55 -37.90 87.54
C LYS A 209 2.83 -39.17 87.97
N VAL A 210 3.61 -40.19 88.33
CA VAL A 210 3.10 -41.49 88.82
C VAL A 210 3.46 -41.65 90.29
N GLN A 211 2.49 -41.97 91.15
CA GLN A 211 2.74 -42.29 92.57
C GLN A 211 2.40 -43.77 92.85
N LYS A 212 3.12 -44.37 93.80
CA LYS A 212 2.87 -45.73 94.30
C LYS A 212 2.12 -45.68 95.61
N THR A 213 1.03 -46.45 95.75
CA THR A 213 0.33 -46.64 97.03
C THR A 213 1.10 -47.58 97.95
N LYS A 214 0.70 -47.65 99.24
CA LYS A 214 1.27 -48.54 100.26
C LYS A 214 1.27 -50.02 99.85
N ASP A 215 0.43 -50.40 98.89
CA ASP A 215 0.29 -51.76 98.36
C ASP A 215 1.02 -51.99 97.01
N GLY A 216 1.90 -51.07 96.60
CA GLY A 216 2.84 -51.28 95.50
C GLY A 216 2.28 -51.10 94.07
N ILE A 217 1.01 -50.73 93.89
CA ILE A 217 0.41 -50.47 92.58
C ILE A 217 0.67 -49.01 92.16
N PRO A 218 1.32 -48.74 91.01
CA PRO A 218 1.50 -47.38 90.50
C PRO A 218 0.19 -46.88 89.86
N TYR A 219 -0.25 -45.67 90.21
CA TYR A 219 -1.33 -44.97 89.53
C TYR A 219 -0.86 -43.58 89.08
N VAL A 220 -1.43 -43.09 87.97
CA VAL A 220 -1.16 -41.74 87.49
C VAL A 220 -1.78 -40.76 88.47
N ALA A 221 -0.93 -40.00 89.16
CA ALA A 221 -1.36 -39.03 90.17
C ALA A 221 -1.55 -37.63 89.57
N GLY A 222 -1.11 -37.40 88.32
CA GLY A 222 -1.43 -36.19 87.57
C GLY A 222 -0.70 -36.01 86.23
N ILE A 223 -1.17 -35.05 85.43
CA ILE A 223 -0.63 -34.61 84.13
C ILE A 223 -0.33 -33.11 84.21
N GLY A 224 0.83 -32.69 83.68
CA GLY A 224 1.17 -31.29 83.50
C GLY A 224 1.56 -30.97 82.06
N ALA A 225 1.12 -29.82 81.57
CA ALA A 225 1.52 -29.27 80.28
C ALA A 225 1.87 -27.80 80.42
N GLY A 226 2.88 -27.34 79.69
CA GLY A 226 3.31 -25.96 79.79
C GLY A 226 4.31 -25.53 78.73
N ILE A 227 4.64 -24.26 78.78
CA ILE A 227 5.59 -23.59 77.89
C ILE A 227 6.70 -23.04 78.77
N GLU A 228 7.95 -23.34 78.42
CA GLU A 228 9.15 -22.75 79.01
C GLU A 228 9.80 -21.78 78.03
N ASP A 229 10.49 -20.80 78.58
CA ASP A 229 11.49 -20.00 77.88
C ASP A 229 12.73 -20.88 77.54
N VAL A 230 13.63 -20.42 76.67
CA VAL A 230 14.85 -21.15 76.29
C VAL A 230 15.82 -21.43 77.43
N ASP A 231 15.75 -20.67 78.52
CA ASP A 231 16.49 -20.93 79.76
C ASP A 231 15.83 -22.01 80.65
N GLY A 232 14.80 -22.71 80.14
CA GLY A 232 14.05 -23.75 80.86
C GLY A 232 13.18 -23.19 81.99
N GLN A 233 12.90 -21.88 81.98
CA GLN A 233 12.03 -21.24 82.98
C GLN A 233 10.57 -21.37 82.54
N PRO A 234 9.67 -21.92 83.38
CA PRO A 234 8.28 -22.11 82.98
C PRO A 234 7.61 -20.76 82.80
N LEU A 235 7.13 -20.43 81.61
CA LEU A 235 6.36 -19.22 81.34
C LEU A 235 4.89 -19.42 81.69
N SER A 236 4.36 -20.62 81.46
CA SER A 236 3.05 -21.00 81.97
C SER A 236 2.93 -22.52 82.06
N ASN A 237 2.38 -23.00 83.18
CA ASN A 237 2.16 -24.42 83.42
C ASN A 237 0.74 -24.67 83.95
N ILE A 238 0.10 -25.73 83.45
CA ILE A 238 -1.14 -26.27 84.00
C ILE A 238 -0.81 -27.64 84.60
N LEU A 239 -1.24 -27.87 85.84
CA LEU A 239 -1.10 -29.14 86.53
C LEU A 239 -2.47 -29.66 86.95
N LEU A 240 -2.74 -30.90 86.58
CA LEU A 240 -3.95 -31.65 86.92
C LEU A 240 -3.55 -32.86 87.75
N GLN A 241 -3.95 -32.93 89.01
CA GLN A 241 -3.71 -34.05 89.94
C GLN A 241 -5.02 -34.58 90.52
N ALA A 242 -4.98 -35.76 91.14
CA ALA A 242 -6.18 -36.45 91.62
C ALA A 242 -7.04 -35.64 92.61
N ASP A 243 -6.42 -34.78 93.41
CA ASP A 243 -7.08 -33.93 94.41
C ASP A 243 -6.81 -32.43 94.20
N ARG A 244 -6.03 -32.06 93.17
CA ARG A 244 -5.54 -30.68 92.98
C ARG A 244 -5.43 -30.27 91.51
N ILE A 245 -5.93 -29.09 91.15
CA ILE A 245 -5.67 -28.43 89.86
C ILE A 245 -5.01 -27.09 90.12
N ALA A 246 -3.92 -26.79 89.42
CA ALA A 246 -3.23 -25.51 89.52
C ALA A 246 -2.85 -24.96 88.15
N MET A 247 -3.08 -23.66 87.95
CA MET A 247 -2.50 -22.91 86.84
C MET A 247 -1.42 -22.00 87.41
N ILE A 248 -0.22 -22.06 86.85
CA ILE A 248 0.93 -21.30 87.30
C ILE A 248 1.36 -20.40 86.16
N ASN A 249 1.41 -19.09 86.43
CA ASN A 249 1.99 -18.09 85.56
C ASN A 249 2.99 -17.29 86.39
N PRO A 250 4.28 -17.64 86.35
CA PRO A 250 5.30 -16.95 87.11
C PRO A 250 5.68 -15.65 86.41
N GLN A 251 4.87 -14.61 86.55
CA GLN A 251 5.33 -13.26 86.23
C GLN A 251 6.33 -12.82 87.31
N ASP A 252 7.48 -12.31 86.87
CA ASP A 252 8.54 -11.71 87.69
C ASP A 252 9.17 -12.63 88.74
N GLY A 253 9.34 -13.91 88.40
CA GLY A 253 10.07 -14.88 89.24
C GLY A 253 9.32 -15.34 90.49
N ASN A 254 8.07 -14.93 90.68
CA ASN A 254 7.23 -15.38 91.78
C ASN A 254 6.34 -16.55 91.33
N THR A 255 6.59 -17.75 91.85
CA THR A 255 5.92 -19.00 91.44
C THR A 255 4.55 -19.21 92.09
N THR A 256 3.88 -18.12 92.48
CA THR A 256 2.57 -18.20 93.11
C THR A 256 1.56 -18.66 92.06
N PRO A 257 0.81 -19.76 92.30
CA PRO A 257 -0.19 -20.21 91.36
C PRO A 257 -1.27 -19.14 91.17
N LEU A 258 -1.72 -18.96 89.92
CA LEU A 258 -2.81 -18.04 89.60
C LEU A 258 -4.12 -18.46 90.30
N PHE A 259 -4.35 -19.77 90.37
CA PHE A 259 -5.35 -20.37 91.25
C PHE A 259 -4.96 -21.81 91.56
N VAL A 260 -5.44 -22.30 92.70
CA VAL A 260 -5.36 -23.71 93.08
C VAL A 260 -6.73 -24.18 93.54
N ALA A 261 -7.30 -25.15 92.83
CA ALA A 261 -8.42 -25.93 93.35
C ALA A 261 -7.85 -27.16 94.07
N GLN A 262 -8.19 -27.37 95.34
CA GLN A 262 -7.83 -28.58 96.07
C GLN A 262 -9.00 -29.08 96.92
N GLY A 263 -9.37 -30.34 96.74
CA GLY A 263 -10.58 -30.91 97.35
C GLY A 263 -11.83 -30.13 96.93
N ASN A 264 -12.52 -29.49 97.89
CA ASN A 264 -13.73 -28.69 97.64
C ASN A 264 -13.52 -27.18 97.84
N GLN A 265 -12.27 -26.73 97.88
CA GLN A 265 -11.89 -25.33 98.11
C GLN A 265 -11.06 -24.79 96.94
N LEU A 266 -11.29 -23.52 96.58
CA LEU A 266 -10.53 -22.78 95.57
C LEU A 266 -9.76 -21.65 96.26
N PHE A 267 -8.47 -21.57 95.99
CA PHE A 267 -7.53 -20.59 96.53
C PHE A 267 -6.94 -19.74 95.41
#